data_AF-A0A0B7BPR1-F1
#
_entry.id   AF-A0A0B7BPR1-F1
#
_cell.length_a   1.000
_cell.length_b   1.000
_cell.length_c   1.000
_cell.angle_alpha   90.00
_cell.angle_beta   90.00
_cell.angle_gamma   90.00
#
_symmetry.space_group_name_H-M   'P 1'
#
loop_
_entity.id
_entity.type
_entity.pdbx_description
1 polymer ?
#
loop_
_entity_poly.entity_id
_entity_poly.type
_entity_poly.pdbx_seq_one_letter_code
_entity_poly.pdbx_strand_id
1 'polypeptide(L)'
;SDTIKVNHSRTSLIGDRNNTFKECRYKSLAKEPGSDFKTVVLHVSDPFTDSITLRDNDDNLVVECYGSNNTVLSRSYFSLIRIKKDLELLLENNYQKHVVTHSPKETLSVLMIGIDGNSKQNFQRHMPKTRNFLLDNLNAIELNRYNKIGQNTYPNILALLTGKRHQELLESGWTLDKVYDYVNEDFIWSYFSKAGYRTGAVFDSYWVTAFHYQKKGWDKPPVDYYYRAIMIAQCKDKLMNAFNKYCLGDVPKIALINDFWIQMASTFNNSQSNPYFGFSFSVGLTHDDNNLASAGDDLYLSFFQQLKDKNIINNTVIIFFSDHGQRYGPTRSTYNGMIESRTPYVFLVFPPWFHRK
;
A
#
# COMPACT_ATOMS: atom_id res chain seq x y z
N SER A 1 6.40 -14.41 -20.03
CA SER A 1 5.69 -13.17 -20.39
C SER A 1 4.33 -13.21 -19.75
N ASP A 2 3.87 -12.11 -19.16
CA ASP A 2 2.55 -12.05 -18.54
C ASP A 2 1.46 -11.83 -19.59
N THR A 3 0.26 -12.32 -19.31
CA THR A 3 -0.88 -12.23 -20.22
C THR A 3 -2.11 -11.78 -19.44
N ILE A 4 -2.82 -10.78 -19.95
CA ILE A 4 -4.17 -10.44 -19.48
C ILE A 4 -5.16 -11.32 -20.24
N LYS A 5 -6.14 -11.87 -19.52
CA LYS A 5 -7.22 -12.67 -20.08
C LYS A 5 -8.58 -12.05 -19.75
N VAL A 6 -9.48 -12.04 -20.72
CA VAL A 6 -10.86 -11.61 -20.56
C VAL A 6 -11.64 -12.71 -19.85
N ASN A 7 -12.35 -12.34 -18.79
CA ASN A 7 -13.28 -13.24 -18.13
C ASN A 7 -14.65 -13.17 -18.82
N HIS A 8 -14.86 -14.02 -19.82
CA HIS A 8 -16.09 -14.07 -20.62
C HIS A 8 -17.37 -14.36 -19.82
N SER A 9 -17.25 -15.03 -18.67
CA SER A 9 -18.41 -15.25 -17.78
C SER A 9 -18.93 -13.96 -17.15
N ARG A 10 -18.07 -12.94 -17.00
CA ARG A 10 -18.44 -11.63 -16.45
C ARG A 10 -18.84 -10.63 -17.53
N THR A 11 -18.13 -10.59 -18.67
CA THR A 11 -18.45 -9.64 -19.75
C THR A 11 -19.79 -9.90 -20.43
N SER A 12 -20.26 -11.16 -20.44
CA SER A 12 -21.58 -11.54 -20.94
C SER A 12 -22.75 -11.08 -20.06
N LEU A 13 -22.51 -10.74 -18.79
CA LEU A 13 -23.54 -10.31 -17.83
C LEU A 13 -23.79 -8.80 -17.83
N ILE A 14 -22.87 -8.00 -18.40
CA ILE A 14 -22.85 -6.53 -18.26
C ILE A 14 -23.53 -5.83 -19.46
N GLY A 15 -23.86 -6.58 -20.51
CA GLY A 15 -24.56 -6.06 -21.68
C GLY A 15 -26.08 -5.98 -21.48
N ASP A 16 -26.68 -4.84 -21.86
CA ASP A 16 -28.11 -4.81 -22.18
C ASP A 16 -28.37 -5.72 -23.39
N ARG A 17 -29.58 -6.23 -23.62
CA ARG A 17 -29.84 -7.24 -24.68
C ARG A 17 -29.36 -6.82 -26.09
N ASN A 18 -29.17 -5.52 -26.31
CA ASN A 18 -28.70 -4.92 -27.56
C ASN A 18 -27.22 -4.51 -27.57
N ASN A 19 -26.49 -4.66 -26.46
CA ASN A 19 -25.09 -4.24 -26.32
C ASN A 19 -24.20 -5.40 -25.84
N THR A 20 -23.68 -6.18 -26.79
CA THR A 20 -22.83 -7.33 -26.49
C THR A 20 -21.36 -6.95 -26.40
N PHE A 21 -20.57 -7.72 -25.65
CA PHE A 21 -19.11 -7.57 -25.63
C PHE A 21 -18.51 -7.55 -27.05
N LYS A 22 -17.57 -6.65 -27.30
CA LYS A 22 -16.88 -6.47 -28.59
C LYS A 22 -15.38 -6.71 -28.47
N GLU A 23 -14.68 -5.91 -27.68
CA GLU A 23 -13.22 -5.95 -27.54
C GLU A 23 -12.78 -5.31 -26.23
N CYS A 24 -11.56 -5.59 -25.78
CA CYS A 24 -10.88 -4.86 -24.72
C CYS A 24 -9.61 -4.18 -25.24
N ARG A 25 -9.14 -3.17 -24.52
CA ARG A 25 -7.81 -2.56 -24.68
C ARG A 25 -7.22 -2.32 -23.30
N TYR A 26 -5.90 -2.46 -23.18
CA TYR A 26 -5.20 -2.03 -21.97
C TYR A 26 -4.41 -0.75 -22.21
N LYS A 27 -4.33 0.08 -21.18
CA LYS A 27 -3.51 1.29 -21.12
C LYS A 27 -2.46 1.10 -20.04
N SER A 28 -1.20 1.29 -20.39
CA SER A 28 -0.09 1.34 -19.44
C SER A 28 0.06 2.75 -18.90
N LEU A 29 0.12 2.89 -17.58
CA LEU A 29 0.17 4.15 -16.86
C LEU A 29 1.50 4.34 -16.15
N ALA A 30 1.94 5.58 -16.04
CA ALA A 30 2.99 5.98 -15.12
C ALA A 30 2.66 7.28 -14.42
N LYS A 31 3.34 7.52 -13.29
CA LYS A 31 3.34 8.83 -12.64
C LYS A 31 3.98 9.85 -13.58
N GLU A 32 3.36 11.02 -13.73
CA GLU A 32 3.92 12.11 -14.53
C GLU A 32 5.25 12.60 -13.91
N PRO A 33 6.34 12.74 -14.69
CA PRO A 33 7.57 13.33 -14.17
C PRO A 33 7.33 14.72 -13.57
N GLY A 34 7.83 14.98 -12.37
CA GLY A 34 7.64 16.28 -11.70
C GLY A 34 6.24 16.48 -11.07
N SER A 35 5.44 15.42 -10.95
CA SER A 35 4.17 15.52 -10.23
C SER A 35 3.78 14.23 -9.53
N ASP A 36 3.45 14.32 -8.25
CA ASP A 36 2.85 13.21 -7.51
C ASP A 36 1.32 13.15 -7.62
N PHE A 37 0.69 13.98 -8.46
CA PHE A 37 -0.77 14.12 -8.54
C PHE A 37 -1.35 13.78 -9.91
N LYS A 38 -0.49 13.45 -10.87
CA LYS A 38 -0.83 13.24 -12.27
C LYS A 38 -0.24 11.94 -12.80
N THR A 39 -0.90 11.42 -13.82
CA THR A 39 -0.54 10.19 -14.51
C THR A 39 -0.50 10.44 -16.00
N VAL A 40 0.43 9.79 -16.68
CA VAL A 40 0.53 9.78 -18.13
C VAL A 40 0.24 8.38 -18.66
N VAL A 41 -0.33 8.29 -19.85
CA VAL A 41 -0.48 7.02 -20.57
C VAL A 41 0.80 6.79 -21.36
N LEU A 42 1.50 5.70 -21.06
CA LEU A 42 2.74 5.32 -21.76
C LEU A 42 2.45 4.54 -23.04
N HIS A 43 1.38 3.75 -23.02
CA HIS A 43 1.03 2.86 -24.13
C HIS A 43 -0.45 2.52 -24.10
N VAL A 44 -1.02 2.32 -25.28
CA VAL A 44 -2.35 1.75 -25.47
C VAL A 44 -2.19 0.54 -26.38
N SER A 45 -2.71 -0.59 -25.94
CA SER A 45 -2.61 -1.84 -26.69
C SER A 45 -3.50 -1.84 -27.94
N ASP A 46 -3.19 -2.76 -28.85
CA ASP A 46 -4.15 -3.19 -29.85
C ASP A 46 -5.39 -3.82 -29.17
N PRO A 47 -6.57 -3.80 -29.83
CA PRO A 47 -7.75 -4.51 -29.37
C PRO A 47 -7.52 -6.01 -29.19
N PHE A 48 -8.17 -6.60 -28.18
CA PHE A 48 -8.19 -8.05 -27.99
C PHE A 48 -9.53 -8.53 -27.46
N THR A 49 -9.94 -9.74 -27.85
CA THR A 49 -11.22 -10.35 -27.41
C THR A 49 -11.03 -11.35 -26.27
N ASP A 50 -9.90 -12.07 -26.26
CA ASP A 50 -9.66 -13.17 -25.34
C ASP A 50 -8.48 -12.90 -24.42
N SER A 51 -7.34 -12.54 -25.00
CA SER A 51 -6.13 -12.29 -24.23
C SER A 51 -5.13 -11.45 -25.00
N ILE A 52 -4.23 -10.81 -24.25
CA ILE A 52 -3.09 -10.09 -24.83
C ILE A 52 -1.86 -10.27 -23.94
N THR A 53 -0.72 -10.50 -24.60
CA THR A 53 0.59 -10.52 -23.93
C THR A 53 1.00 -9.09 -23.60
N LEU A 54 1.41 -8.86 -22.35
CA LEU A 54 1.87 -7.57 -21.91
C LEU A 54 3.28 -7.28 -22.39
N ARG A 55 3.56 -6.04 -22.76
CA ARG A 55 4.94 -5.59 -23.02
C ARG A 55 5.73 -5.57 -21.71
N ASP A 56 7.04 -5.70 -21.85
CA ASP A 56 7.96 -5.50 -20.75
C ASP A 56 7.82 -4.06 -20.20
N ASN A 57 7.82 -3.92 -18.88
CA ASN A 57 7.66 -2.65 -18.12
C ASN A 57 6.24 -2.03 -18.10
N ASP A 58 5.25 -2.65 -18.74
CA ASP A 58 3.85 -2.26 -18.56
C ASP A 58 3.32 -2.82 -17.22
N ASP A 59 3.66 -2.16 -16.11
CA ASP A 59 3.41 -2.66 -14.75
C ASP A 59 2.10 -2.13 -14.14
N ASN A 60 1.65 -0.95 -14.57
CA ASN A 60 0.46 -0.29 -14.04
C ASN A 60 -0.57 -0.17 -15.16
N LEU A 61 -1.64 -0.96 -15.10
CA LEU A 61 -2.55 -1.16 -16.22
C LEU A 61 -3.97 -0.75 -15.88
N VAL A 62 -4.64 -0.16 -16.87
CA VAL A 62 -6.09 -0.01 -16.89
C VAL A 62 -6.61 -0.76 -18.11
N VAL A 63 -7.46 -1.75 -17.90
CA VAL A 63 -8.13 -2.50 -18.96
C VAL A 63 -9.55 -1.99 -19.10
N GLU A 64 -9.93 -1.61 -20.30
CA GLU A 64 -11.29 -1.22 -20.65
C GLU A 64 -11.85 -2.19 -21.67
N CYS A 65 -13.03 -2.73 -21.40
CA CYS A 65 -13.76 -3.57 -22.34
C CYS A 65 -14.99 -2.83 -22.85
N TYR A 66 -15.24 -2.93 -24.14
CA TYR A 66 -16.24 -2.17 -24.86
C TYR A 66 -17.32 -3.08 -25.42
N GLY A 67 -18.52 -2.53 -25.51
CA GLY A 67 -19.67 -3.17 -26.14
C GLY A 67 -19.75 -2.89 -27.64
N SER A 68 -20.71 -3.52 -28.32
CA SER A 68 -20.97 -3.37 -29.76
C SER A 68 -21.30 -1.93 -30.16
N ASN A 69 -21.87 -1.14 -29.24
CA ASN A 69 -22.14 0.29 -29.41
C ASN A 69 -20.95 1.20 -29.02
N ASN A 70 -19.77 0.63 -28.75
CA ASN A 70 -18.55 1.30 -28.27
C ASN A 70 -18.64 1.96 -26.87
N THR A 71 -19.64 1.62 -26.03
CA THR A 71 -19.64 2.04 -24.62
C THR A 71 -18.71 1.17 -23.79
N VAL A 72 -18.08 1.73 -22.75
CA VAL A 72 -17.31 0.95 -21.76
C VAL A 72 -18.27 0.07 -20.97
N LEU A 73 -18.11 -1.25 -21.07
CA LEU A 73 -18.84 -2.25 -20.29
C LEU A 73 -18.18 -2.46 -18.93
N SER A 74 -16.85 -2.60 -18.90
CA SER A 74 -16.11 -2.84 -17.68
C SER A 74 -14.75 -2.15 -17.70
N ARG A 75 -14.25 -1.82 -16.52
CA ARG A 75 -12.90 -1.34 -16.33
C ARG A 75 -12.23 -2.07 -15.17
N SER A 76 -10.96 -2.41 -15.32
CA SER A 76 -10.18 -3.10 -14.30
C SER A 76 -8.78 -2.50 -14.19
N TYR A 77 -8.21 -2.55 -12.99
CA TYR A 77 -6.93 -1.92 -12.66
C TYR A 77 -5.97 -2.98 -12.14
N PHE A 78 -4.73 -2.95 -12.62
CA PHE A 78 -3.69 -3.89 -12.21
C PHE A 78 -2.41 -3.13 -11.88
N SER A 79 -1.75 -3.51 -10.80
CA SER A 79 -0.37 -3.12 -10.51
C SER A 79 0.42 -4.40 -10.34
N LEU A 80 1.37 -4.65 -11.23
CA LEU A 80 2.15 -5.86 -11.32
C LEU A 80 3.49 -5.65 -10.62
N ILE A 81 3.89 -6.62 -9.81
CA ILE A 81 5.23 -6.65 -9.22
C ILE A 81 6.13 -7.56 -10.04
N ARG A 82 6.96 -6.95 -10.88
CA ARG A 82 7.93 -7.65 -11.74
C ARG A 82 9.35 -7.36 -11.33
N ILE A 83 10.22 -8.34 -11.59
CA ILE A 83 11.67 -8.19 -11.43
C ILE A 83 12.19 -7.22 -12.50
N LYS A 84 12.70 -6.07 -12.06
CA LYS A 84 13.30 -5.03 -12.92
C LYS A 84 14.81 -5.28 -13.04
N LYS A 85 15.26 -5.90 -14.12
CA LYS A 85 16.65 -6.40 -14.27
C LYS A 85 17.73 -5.36 -13.94
N ASP A 86 17.60 -4.13 -14.45
CA ASP A 86 18.59 -3.07 -14.20
C ASP A 86 18.61 -2.62 -12.74
N LEU A 87 17.44 -2.59 -12.09
CA LEU A 87 17.33 -2.29 -10.67
C LEU A 87 17.94 -3.41 -9.82
N GLU A 88 17.69 -4.67 -10.16
CA GLU A 88 18.24 -5.80 -9.41
C GLU A 88 19.76 -5.82 -9.43
N LEU A 89 20.39 -5.45 -10.56
CA LEU A 89 21.85 -5.33 -10.62
C LEU A 89 22.39 -4.27 -9.63
N LEU A 90 21.71 -3.13 -9.53
CA LEU A 90 22.06 -2.08 -8.58
C LEU A 90 21.85 -2.53 -7.13
N LEU A 91 20.69 -3.11 -6.82
CA LEU A 91 20.32 -3.52 -5.46
C LEU A 91 21.18 -4.68 -4.97
N GLU A 92 21.53 -5.63 -5.83
CA GLU A 92 22.44 -6.73 -5.48
C GLU A 92 23.83 -6.19 -5.12
N ASN A 93 24.37 -5.25 -5.89
CA ASN A 93 25.65 -4.63 -5.58
C ASN A 93 25.61 -3.87 -4.22
N ASN A 94 24.51 -3.15 -3.96
CA ASN A 94 24.32 -2.46 -2.68
C ASN A 94 24.21 -3.47 -1.53
N TYR A 95 23.49 -4.58 -1.72
CA TYR A 95 23.34 -5.63 -0.72
C TYR A 95 24.68 -6.30 -0.41
N GLN A 96 25.46 -6.69 -1.43
CA GLN A 96 26.77 -7.29 -1.23
C GLN A 96 27.72 -6.36 -0.46
N LYS A 97 27.76 -5.07 -0.81
CA LYS A 97 28.51 -4.06 -0.05
C LYS A 97 28.02 -3.97 1.40
N HIS A 98 26.71 -3.99 1.62
CA HIS A 98 26.12 -3.93 2.95
C HIS A 98 26.52 -5.14 3.80
N VAL A 99 26.45 -6.36 3.23
CA VAL A 99 26.84 -7.61 3.90
C VAL A 99 28.32 -7.60 4.27
N VAL A 100 29.20 -7.21 3.35
CA VAL A 100 30.64 -7.10 3.64
C VAL A 100 30.92 -6.09 4.75
N THR A 101 30.23 -4.95 4.75
CA THR A 101 30.47 -3.86 5.70
C THR A 101 29.94 -4.16 7.10
N HIS A 102 28.74 -4.75 7.20
CA HIS A 102 28.02 -4.88 8.47
C HIS A 102 27.99 -6.32 9.00
N SER A 103 28.31 -7.31 8.17
CA SER A 103 28.27 -8.74 8.51
C SER A 103 26.98 -9.13 9.26
N PRO A 104 25.79 -8.81 8.73
CA PRO A 104 24.53 -9.07 9.42
C PRO A 104 24.35 -10.58 9.61
N LYS A 105 23.98 -10.99 10.84
CA LYS A 105 23.71 -12.41 11.14
C LYS A 105 22.50 -12.93 10.37
N GLU A 106 21.50 -12.09 10.18
CA GLU A 106 20.25 -12.39 9.51
C GLU A 106 19.82 -11.19 8.67
N THR A 107 19.10 -11.44 7.59
CA THR A 107 18.52 -10.40 6.74
C THR A 107 17.03 -10.68 6.59
N LEU A 108 16.22 -9.84 7.22
CA LEU A 108 14.77 -9.95 7.25
C LEU A 108 14.14 -8.87 6.39
N SER A 109 13.12 -9.23 5.63
CA SER A 109 12.24 -8.24 5.01
C SER A 109 11.41 -7.54 6.07
N VAL A 110 10.90 -6.35 5.75
CA VAL A 110 10.04 -5.56 6.63
C VAL A 110 8.79 -5.13 5.89
N LEU A 111 7.61 -5.42 6.45
CA LEU A 111 6.33 -5.01 5.90
C LEU A 111 5.54 -4.22 6.93
N MET A 112 5.37 -2.92 6.68
CA MET A 112 4.63 -2.00 7.53
C MET A 112 3.26 -1.71 6.91
N ILE A 113 2.18 -2.07 7.61
CA ILE A 113 0.80 -1.83 7.17
C ILE A 113 0.10 -0.97 8.22
N GLY A 114 -0.22 0.26 7.85
CA GLY A 114 -0.88 1.22 8.73
C GLY A 114 -2.32 1.50 8.33
N ILE A 115 -3.18 1.69 9.33
CA ILE A 115 -4.57 2.14 9.16
C ILE A 115 -4.78 3.41 9.97
N ASP A 116 -5.31 4.45 9.31
CA ASP A 116 -5.57 5.74 9.91
C ASP A 116 -6.58 5.65 11.06
N GLY A 117 -6.29 6.38 12.14
CA GLY A 117 -7.31 6.79 13.09
C GLY A 117 -7.77 5.76 14.12
N ASN A 118 -7.19 4.57 14.17
CA ASN A 118 -7.65 3.52 15.06
C ASN A 118 -6.91 3.50 16.41
N SER A 119 -7.67 3.66 17.51
CA SER A 119 -7.17 3.37 18.86
C SER A 119 -7.05 1.86 19.08
N LYS A 120 -6.25 1.46 20.06
CA LYS A 120 -6.20 0.07 20.52
C LYS A 120 -7.59 -0.47 20.88
N GLN A 121 -8.36 0.31 21.62
CA GLN A 121 -9.69 -0.09 22.07
C GLN A 121 -10.68 -0.15 20.90
N ASN A 122 -10.57 0.75 19.92
CA ASN A 122 -11.38 0.69 18.71
C ASN A 122 -11.07 -0.58 17.91
N PHE A 123 -9.79 -0.90 17.75
CA PHE A 123 -9.33 -2.09 17.07
C PHE A 123 -9.83 -3.38 17.76
N GLN A 124 -9.77 -3.41 19.10
CA GLN A 124 -10.33 -4.52 19.89
C GLN A 124 -11.83 -4.73 19.65
N ARG A 125 -12.60 -3.64 19.49
CA ARG A 125 -14.06 -3.71 19.26
C ARG A 125 -14.41 -4.07 17.82
N HIS A 126 -13.73 -3.46 16.85
CA HIS A 126 -14.14 -3.50 15.44
C HIS A 126 -13.35 -4.50 14.60
N MET A 127 -12.16 -4.92 15.01
CA MET A 127 -11.35 -5.90 14.28
C MET A 127 -10.95 -7.11 15.14
N PRO A 128 -11.89 -7.74 15.87
CA PRO A 128 -11.57 -8.83 16.79
C PRO A 128 -10.99 -10.06 16.09
N LYS A 129 -11.42 -10.39 14.87
CA LYS A 129 -10.91 -11.59 14.18
C LYS A 129 -9.45 -11.41 13.78
N THR A 130 -9.12 -10.26 13.19
CA THR A 130 -7.75 -9.88 12.84
C THR A 130 -6.87 -9.84 14.09
N ARG A 131 -7.35 -9.21 15.17
CA ARG A 131 -6.60 -9.14 16.44
C ARG A 131 -6.30 -10.52 17.00
N ASN A 132 -7.29 -11.39 17.09
CA ASN A 132 -7.11 -12.73 17.63
C ASN A 132 -6.15 -13.54 16.77
N PHE A 133 -6.25 -13.46 15.43
CA PHE A 133 -5.31 -14.13 14.55
C PHE A 133 -3.87 -13.64 14.73
N LEU A 134 -3.66 -12.32 14.86
CA LEU A 134 -2.33 -11.76 15.14
C LEU A 134 -1.75 -12.33 16.44
N LEU A 135 -2.53 -12.32 17.53
CA LEU A 135 -2.05 -12.75 18.84
C LEU A 135 -1.89 -14.27 18.94
N ASP A 136 -2.92 -15.03 18.53
CA ASP A 136 -3.03 -16.45 18.81
C ASP A 136 -2.38 -17.32 17.72
N ASN A 137 -2.32 -16.82 16.47
CA ASN A 137 -1.81 -17.60 15.34
C ASN A 137 -0.47 -17.11 14.79
N LEU A 138 -0.09 -15.86 15.06
CA LEU A 138 1.17 -15.26 14.63
C LEU A 138 2.09 -14.85 15.79
N ASN A 139 1.68 -15.08 17.05
CA ASN A 139 2.41 -14.68 18.25
C ASN A 139 2.80 -13.19 18.24
N ALA A 140 1.91 -12.33 17.74
CA ALA A 140 2.19 -10.90 17.64
C ALA A 140 2.40 -10.28 19.03
N ILE A 141 3.36 -9.36 19.11
CA ILE A 141 3.58 -8.52 20.27
C ILE A 141 2.74 -7.25 20.12
N GLU A 142 1.72 -7.09 20.97
CA GLU A 142 0.93 -5.85 21.05
C GLU A 142 1.60 -4.82 21.97
N LEU A 143 1.95 -3.65 21.45
CA LEU A 143 2.58 -2.59 22.24
C LEU A 143 1.54 -1.81 23.06
N ASN A 144 1.36 -2.22 24.31
CA ASN A 144 0.35 -1.66 25.21
C ASN A 144 0.57 -0.18 25.62
N ARG A 145 1.77 0.37 25.43
CA ARG A 145 2.15 1.73 25.86
C ARG A 145 2.58 2.63 24.70
N TYR A 146 2.22 2.27 23.47
CA TYR A 146 2.47 3.11 22.31
C TYR A 146 1.53 4.33 22.31
N ASN A 147 2.08 5.51 22.03
CA ASN A 147 1.34 6.77 22.05
C ASN A 147 1.66 7.59 20.80
N LYS A 148 0.65 8.34 20.33
CA LYS A 148 0.86 9.32 19.27
C LYS A 148 1.70 10.50 19.76
N ILE A 149 2.45 11.11 18.86
CA ILE A 149 3.24 12.32 19.13
C ILE A 149 2.55 13.61 18.64
N GLY A 150 1.62 13.49 17.68
CA GLY A 150 0.93 14.60 17.06
C GLY A 150 -0.58 14.37 16.94
N GLN A 151 -1.34 15.41 16.61
CA GLN A 151 -2.80 15.33 16.62
C GLN A 151 -3.39 14.53 15.46
N ASN A 152 -2.81 14.69 14.26
CA ASN A 152 -3.27 14.11 13.00
C ASN A 152 -2.18 13.21 12.38
N THR A 153 -2.46 12.65 11.22
CA THR A 153 -1.61 11.66 10.56
C THR A 153 -0.20 12.13 10.27
N TYR A 154 -0.05 13.31 9.66
CA TYR A 154 1.25 13.79 9.21
C TYR A 154 2.37 13.73 10.25
N PRO A 155 2.29 14.39 11.43
CA PRO A 155 3.37 14.38 12.41
C PRO A 155 3.70 12.97 12.92
N ASN A 156 2.70 12.10 13.09
CA ASN A 156 2.91 10.74 13.57
C ASN A 156 3.62 9.87 12.52
N ILE A 157 3.13 9.89 11.28
CA ILE A 157 3.70 9.10 10.18
C ILE A 157 5.06 9.63 9.74
N LEU A 158 5.25 10.95 9.73
CA LEU A 158 6.55 11.56 9.45
C LEU A 158 7.60 11.09 10.46
N ALA A 159 7.32 11.17 11.76
CA ALA A 159 8.28 10.78 12.77
C ALA A 159 8.53 9.27 12.80
N LEU A 160 7.49 8.46 12.53
CA LEU A 160 7.66 7.01 12.39
C LEU A 160 8.64 6.67 11.26
N LEU A 161 8.58 7.40 10.14
CA LEU A 161 9.36 7.09 8.95
C LEU A 161 10.71 7.79 8.88
N THR A 162 10.90 8.91 9.57
CA THR A 162 12.14 9.70 9.49
C THR A 162 12.89 9.79 10.81
N GLY A 163 12.25 9.42 11.93
CA GLY A 163 12.76 9.71 13.27
C GLY A 163 12.72 11.19 13.64
N LYS A 164 12.20 12.07 12.78
CA LYS A 164 12.17 13.53 12.97
C LYS A 164 10.76 14.06 13.19
N ARG A 165 10.63 15.09 14.03
CA ARG A 165 9.43 15.93 14.11
C ARG A 165 9.36 16.86 12.90
N HIS A 166 8.16 17.35 12.60
CA HIS A 166 7.96 18.35 11.54
C HIS A 166 8.88 19.57 11.70
N GLN A 167 9.08 20.04 12.94
CA GLN A 167 9.93 21.17 13.25
C GLN A 167 11.40 20.94 12.83
N GLU A 168 11.92 19.73 13.02
CA GLU A 168 13.29 19.36 12.66
C GLU A 168 13.49 19.35 11.13
N LEU A 169 12.44 19.05 10.34
CA LEU A 169 12.48 19.22 8.88
C LEU A 169 12.43 20.68 8.45
N LEU A 170 11.69 21.53 9.16
CA LEU A 170 11.70 22.98 8.89
C LEU A 170 13.11 23.56 9.15
N GLU A 171 13.75 23.11 10.22
CA GLU A 171 15.11 23.51 10.60
C GLU A 171 16.18 23.02 9.62
N SER A 172 15.95 21.90 8.92
CA SER A 172 16.80 21.44 7.81
C SER A 172 16.59 22.23 6.51
N GLY A 173 15.74 23.27 6.53
CA GLY A 173 15.43 24.11 5.38
C GLY A 173 14.37 23.52 4.44
N TRP A 174 13.68 22.44 4.81
CA TRP A 174 12.53 21.94 4.06
C TRP A 174 11.28 22.74 4.42
N THR A 175 10.38 22.97 3.46
CA THR A 175 9.15 23.74 3.64
C THR A 175 8.00 23.07 2.87
N LEU A 176 6.75 23.38 3.22
CA LEU A 176 5.57 22.73 2.62
C LEU A 176 5.43 22.96 1.11
N ASP A 177 6.05 24.02 0.58
CA ASP A 177 6.13 24.36 -0.84
C ASP A 177 7.27 23.65 -1.57
N LYS A 178 8.09 22.85 -0.88
CA LYS A 178 9.10 21.97 -1.49
C LYS A 178 8.56 20.55 -1.61
N VAL A 179 9.03 19.86 -2.65
CA VAL A 179 8.80 18.42 -2.79
C VAL A 179 9.62 17.66 -1.74
N TYR A 180 9.20 16.45 -1.41
CA TYR A 180 9.91 15.62 -0.45
C TYR A 180 11.22 15.04 -1.01
N ASP A 181 11.50 15.17 -2.31
CA ASP A 181 12.77 14.78 -2.92
C ASP A 181 13.99 15.37 -2.18
N TYR A 182 13.88 16.60 -1.67
CA TYR A 182 14.96 17.28 -0.91
C TYR A 182 15.29 16.62 0.43
N VAL A 183 14.39 15.81 0.97
CA VAL A 183 14.52 15.15 2.28
C VAL A 183 14.18 13.67 2.19
N ASN A 184 14.13 13.09 0.98
CA ASN A 184 13.79 11.68 0.80
C ASN A 184 14.80 10.78 1.52
N GLU A 185 16.05 11.22 1.60
CA GLU A 185 17.14 10.53 2.29
C GLU A 185 16.93 10.38 3.80
N ASP A 186 16.04 11.17 4.40
CA ASP A 186 15.68 11.06 5.81
C ASP A 186 14.69 9.91 6.08
N PHE A 187 13.97 9.44 5.05
CA PHE A 187 12.99 8.40 5.21
C PHE A 187 13.63 7.02 5.28
N ILE A 188 13.07 6.15 6.14
CA ILE A 188 13.58 4.81 6.42
C ILE A 188 13.70 3.94 5.18
N TRP A 189 12.82 4.11 4.18
CA TRP A 189 12.94 3.39 2.91
C TRP A 189 14.23 3.72 2.16
N SER A 190 14.77 4.94 2.29
CA SER A 190 16.05 5.30 1.65
C SER A 190 17.23 4.58 2.29
N TYR A 191 17.16 4.31 3.60
CA TYR A 191 18.14 3.47 4.30
C TYR A 191 18.06 2.02 3.80
N PHE A 192 16.85 1.47 3.65
CA PHE A 192 16.64 0.14 3.10
C PHE A 192 17.13 0.03 1.65
N SER A 193 16.84 1.01 0.79
CA SER A 193 17.32 1.04 -0.61
C SER A 193 18.85 1.05 -0.69
N LYS A 194 19.52 1.86 0.15
CA LYS A 194 21.00 1.86 0.26
C LYS A 194 21.56 0.52 0.76
N ALA A 195 20.82 -0.22 1.57
CA ALA A 195 21.19 -1.56 2.02
C ALA A 195 20.88 -2.65 0.97
N GLY A 196 20.37 -2.30 -0.21
CA GLY A 196 20.04 -3.24 -1.29
C GLY A 196 18.66 -3.88 -1.20
N TYR A 197 17.76 -3.33 -0.37
CA TYR A 197 16.39 -3.83 -0.27
C TYR A 197 15.54 -3.28 -1.42
N ARG A 198 14.58 -4.09 -1.87
CA ARG A 198 13.54 -3.66 -2.81
C ARG A 198 12.50 -2.88 -2.02
N THR A 199 12.29 -1.61 -2.37
CA THR A 199 11.43 -0.70 -1.59
C THR A 199 10.07 -0.51 -2.24
N GLY A 200 9.00 -0.54 -1.46
CA GLY A 200 7.63 -0.36 -1.94
C GLY A 200 6.83 0.57 -1.05
N ALA A 201 5.92 1.34 -1.64
CA ALA A 201 5.05 2.26 -0.92
C ALA A 201 3.64 2.33 -1.52
N VAL A 202 2.64 2.31 -0.64
CA VAL A 202 1.22 2.46 -0.98
C VAL A 202 0.57 3.48 -0.07
N PHE A 203 -0.01 4.52 -0.66
CA PHE A 203 -0.96 5.41 0.01
C PHE A 203 -2.31 5.26 -0.71
N ASP A 204 -3.39 5.01 0.03
CA ASP A 204 -4.70 4.65 -0.56
C ASP A 204 -5.59 5.85 -0.93
N SER A 205 -5.00 7.04 -1.01
CA SER A 205 -5.65 8.27 -1.44
C SER A 205 -4.71 9.09 -2.31
N TYR A 206 -5.25 9.66 -3.38
CA TYR A 206 -4.46 10.52 -4.26
C TYR A 206 -4.23 11.93 -3.68
N TRP A 207 -4.98 12.35 -2.65
CA TRP A 207 -4.93 13.73 -2.14
C TRP A 207 -4.79 13.80 -0.63
N VAL A 208 -5.56 12.99 0.10
CA VAL A 208 -5.65 13.05 1.56
C VAL A 208 -4.72 11.99 2.15
N THR A 209 -3.42 12.28 2.18
CA THR A 209 -2.43 11.45 2.90
C THR A 209 -1.51 12.34 3.72
N ALA A 210 -0.70 11.72 4.60
CA ALA A 210 0.35 12.42 5.35
C ALA A 210 1.21 13.35 4.47
N PHE A 211 1.50 12.93 3.23
CA PHE A 211 2.51 13.56 2.37
C PHE A 211 1.93 14.30 1.15
N HIS A 212 0.61 14.24 0.95
CA HIS A 212 -0.06 14.90 -0.19
C HIS A 212 -1.00 16.02 0.23
N TYR A 213 -1.61 15.94 1.42
CA TYR A 213 -2.51 16.99 1.87
C TYR A 213 -1.73 18.26 2.20
N GLN A 214 -2.01 19.34 1.45
CA GLN A 214 -1.35 20.65 1.57
C GLN A 214 0.17 20.62 1.33
N LYS A 215 0.66 19.65 0.54
CA LYS A 215 2.08 19.40 0.26
C LYS A 215 2.25 19.03 -1.21
N LYS A 216 3.48 19.11 -1.72
CA LYS A 216 3.77 18.79 -3.13
C LYS A 216 4.01 17.30 -3.42
N GLY A 217 4.10 16.44 -2.39
CA GLY A 217 4.47 15.03 -2.58
C GLY A 217 5.91 14.91 -3.12
N TRP A 218 6.15 13.95 -4.02
CA TRP A 218 7.44 13.77 -4.68
C TRP A 218 7.40 13.95 -6.21
N ASP A 219 8.44 14.57 -6.74
CA ASP A 219 8.68 14.68 -8.19
C ASP A 219 9.19 13.35 -8.76
N LYS A 220 10.07 12.65 -8.04
CA LYS A 220 10.55 11.29 -8.36
C LYS A 220 9.85 10.25 -7.46
N PRO A 221 9.60 9.02 -7.93
CA PRO A 221 9.12 7.97 -7.04
C PRO A 221 10.07 7.82 -5.84
N PRO A 222 9.57 7.84 -4.58
CA PRO A 222 10.43 7.76 -3.39
C PRO A 222 11.00 6.36 -3.14
N VAL A 223 10.44 5.35 -3.83
CA VAL A 223 10.70 3.92 -3.69
C VAL A 223 10.62 3.23 -5.06
N ASP A 224 11.11 1.99 -5.14
CA ASP A 224 11.22 1.21 -6.38
C ASP A 224 9.86 0.75 -6.95
N TYR A 225 8.95 0.38 -6.07
CA TYR A 225 7.60 -0.11 -6.36
C TYR A 225 6.56 0.84 -5.75
N TYR A 226 6.20 1.89 -6.49
CA TYR A 226 5.29 2.94 -6.04
C TYR A 226 3.90 2.80 -6.68
N TYR A 227 2.89 2.46 -5.89
CA TYR A 227 1.50 2.18 -6.37
C TYR A 227 0.76 3.42 -6.90
N ARG A 228 1.40 4.59 -6.83
CA ARG A 228 0.79 5.89 -7.00
C ARG A 228 0.04 6.10 -8.30
N ALA A 229 0.58 5.64 -9.43
CA ALA A 229 -0.04 5.85 -10.73
C ALA A 229 -1.42 5.19 -10.79
N ILE A 230 -1.51 3.95 -10.33
CA ILE A 230 -2.78 3.23 -10.22
C ILE A 230 -3.70 3.88 -9.21
N MET A 231 -3.19 4.26 -8.03
CA MET A 231 -4.01 4.95 -7.03
C MET A 231 -4.67 6.24 -7.56
N ILE A 232 -3.91 7.08 -8.29
CA ILE A 232 -4.46 8.31 -8.89
C ILE A 232 -5.55 7.97 -9.90
N ALA A 233 -5.30 6.99 -10.77
CA ALA A 233 -6.24 6.60 -11.81
C ALA A 233 -7.52 5.97 -11.23
N GLN A 234 -7.39 5.15 -10.18
CA GLN A 234 -8.50 4.57 -9.43
C GLN A 234 -9.33 5.64 -8.74
N CYS A 235 -8.70 6.58 -8.02
CA CYS A 235 -9.43 7.62 -7.29
C CYS A 235 -10.17 8.60 -8.22
N LYS A 236 -9.64 8.87 -9.41
CA LYS A 236 -10.25 9.78 -10.39
C LYS A 236 -11.32 9.12 -11.27
N ASP A 237 -11.49 7.80 -11.15
CA ASP A 237 -12.45 7.07 -11.95
C ASP A 237 -13.88 7.19 -11.41
N LYS A 238 -14.66 8.09 -12.01
CA LYS A 238 -16.07 8.28 -11.63
C LYS A 238 -16.94 7.05 -11.88
N LEU A 239 -16.65 6.24 -12.91
CA LEU A 239 -17.44 5.05 -13.22
C LEU A 239 -17.26 4.00 -12.12
N MET A 240 -16.00 3.70 -11.78
CA MET A 240 -15.69 2.64 -10.83
C MET A 240 -15.95 3.03 -9.38
N ASN A 241 -16.07 4.33 -9.07
CA ASN A 241 -16.41 4.82 -7.74
C ASN A 241 -17.88 5.27 -7.59
N ALA A 242 -18.72 5.07 -8.61
CA ALA A 242 -20.09 5.63 -8.63
C ALA A 242 -20.98 5.14 -7.49
N PHE A 243 -20.85 3.86 -7.10
CA PHE A 243 -21.79 3.21 -6.17
C PHE A 243 -21.29 3.18 -4.73
N ASN A 244 -19.99 2.99 -4.50
CA ASN A 244 -19.42 2.84 -3.17
C ASN A 244 -17.99 3.40 -3.15
N LYS A 245 -17.73 4.36 -2.27
CA LYS A 245 -16.40 5.00 -2.15
C LYS A 245 -15.30 4.09 -1.58
N TYR A 246 -15.66 2.96 -0.95
CA TYR A 246 -14.75 1.97 -0.37
C TYR A 246 -14.45 0.79 -1.31
N CYS A 247 -15.19 0.69 -2.42
CA CYS A 247 -14.95 -0.29 -3.46
C CYS A 247 -14.47 0.39 -4.74
N LEU A 248 -13.80 -0.37 -5.60
CA LEU A 248 -13.53 -0.02 -6.98
C LEU A 248 -14.32 -1.03 -7.83
N GLY A 249 -15.49 -0.61 -8.31
CA GLY A 249 -16.48 -1.55 -8.86
C GLY A 249 -16.96 -2.52 -7.77
N ASP A 250 -16.80 -3.82 -8.03
CA ASP A 250 -17.19 -4.90 -7.13
C ASP A 250 -16.07 -5.32 -6.15
N VAL A 251 -14.87 -4.73 -6.24
CA VAL A 251 -13.71 -5.12 -5.42
C VAL A 251 -13.46 -4.12 -4.29
N PRO A 252 -13.38 -4.55 -3.01
CA PRO A 252 -12.97 -3.67 -1.92
C PRO A 252 -11.56 -3.09 -2.16
N LYS A 253 -11.37 -1.78 -1.96
CA LYS A 253 -10.08 -1.13 -2.21
C LYS A 253 -8.94 -1.69 -1.35
N ILE A 254 -9.24 -2.10 -0.11
CA ILE A 254 -8.28 -2.76 0.78
C ILE A 254 -7.76 -4.07 0.17
N ALA A 255 -8.62 -4.85 -0.50
CA ALA A 255 -8.21 -6.09 -1.14
C ALA A 255 -7.16 -5.83 -2.23
N LEU A 256 -7.33 -4.78 -3.04
CA LEU A 256 -6.36 -4.40 -4.08
C LEU A 256 -4.98 -4.03 -3.50
N ILE A 257 -4.96 -3.39 -2.33
CA ILE A 257 -3.72 -3.03 -1.62
C ILE A 257 -3.07 -4.27 -1.02
N ASN A 258 -3.86 -5.14 -0.40
CA ASN A 258 -3.39 -6.39 0.16
C ASN A 258 -2.79 -7.28 -0.94
N ASP A 259 -3.44 -7.36 -2.10
CA ASP A 259 -2.95 -8.10 -3.27
C ASP A 259 -1.62 -7.56 -3.80
N PHE A 260 -1.41 -6.23 -3.77
CA PHE A 260 -0.12 -5.63 -4.11
C PHE A 260 1.00 -6.12 -3.19
N TRP A 261 0.75 -6.17 -1.88
CA TRP A 261 1.73 -6.64 -0.90
C TRP A 261 1.95 -8.14 -0.96
N ILE A 262 0.90 -8.94 -1.20
CA ILE A 262 1.03 -10.38 -1.42
C ILE A 262 1.89 -10.65 -2.66
N GLN A 263 1.67 -9.93 -3.77
CA GLN A 263 2.52 -10.03 -4.96
C GLN A 263 3.97 -9.66 -4.64
N MET A 264 4.20 -8.50 -4.01
CA MET A 264 5.55 -8.03 -3.71
C MET A 264 6.31 -8.98 -2.80
N ALA A 265 5.67 -9.40 -1.70
CA ALA A 265 6.27 -10.36 -0.80
C ALA A 265 6.50 -11.70 -1.49
N SER A 266 5.57 -12.23 -2.28
CA SER A 266 5.76 -13.50 -2.99
C SER A 266 6.90 -13.44 -4.02
N THR A 267 7.11 -12.29 -4.67
CA THR A 267 8.20 -12.10 -5.63
C THR A 267 9.57 -12.08 -4.95
N PHE A 268 9.69 -11.42 -3.79
CA PHE A 268 11.00 -11.16 -3.15
C PHE A 268 11.31 -12.06 -1.93
N ASN A 269 10.33 -12.73 -1.34
CA ASN A 269 10.51 -13.59 -0.16
C ASN A 269 11.26 -14.92 -0.43
N ASN A 270 11.76 -15.13 -1.66
CA ASN A 270 12.32 -16.41 -2.09
C ASN A 270 13.82 -16.57 -1.83
N SER A 271 14.51 -15.54 -1.32
CA SER A 271 15.95 -15.62 -0.98
C SER A 271 16.32 -14.63 0.12
N GLN A 272 17.25 -15.02 0.99
CA GLN A 272 17.89 -14.12 1.95
C GLN A 272 18.69 -12.98 1.26
N SER A 273 19.01 -13.12 -0.03
CA SER A 273 19.73 -12.10 -0.81
C SER A 273 18.84 -11.00 -1.41
N ASN A 274 17.52 -11.17 -1.40
CA ASN A 274 16.58 -10.24 -2.04
C ASN A 274 15.56 -9.66 -1.04
N PRO A 275 16.01 -9.07 0.08
CA PRO A 275 15.07 -8.58 1.07
C PRO A 275 14.28 -7.37 0.53
N TYR A 276 13.12 -7.13 1.12
CA TYR A 276 12.25 -6.02 0.74
C TYR A 276 11.81 -5.19 1.95
N PHE A 277 11.53 -3.92 1.69
CA PHE A 277 10.88 -3.01 2.61
C PHE A 277 9.57 -2.53 1.98
N GLY A 278 8.44 -2.78 2.65
CA GLY A 278 7.13 -2.31 2.23
C GLY A 278 6.53 -1.37 3.25
N PHE A 279 5.98 -0.24 2.81
CA PHE A 279 5.21 0.67 3.64
C PHE A 279 3.84 0.98 3.03
N SER A 280 2.78 0.74 3.79
CA SER A 280 1.43 1.14 3.42
C SER A 280 0.79 1.98 4.50
N PHE A 281 0.06 3.01 4.10
CA PHE A 281 -0.82 3.72 5.01
C PHE A 281 -2.18 3.97 4.37
N SER A 282 -3.22 3.40 4.98
CA SER A 282 -4.59 3.43 4.48
C SER A 282 -5.45 4.41 5.29
N VAL A 283 -6.00 5.43 4.64
CA VAL A 283 -6.94 6.40 5.21
C VAL A 283 -8.38 6.13 4.77
N GLY A 284 -8.58 5.42 3.66
CA GLY A 284 -9.83 5.44 2.91
C GLY A 284 -11.02 4.90 3.68
N LEU A 285 -10.84 3.86 4.50
CA LEU A 285 -11.93 3.22 5.24
C LEU A 285 -12.31 3.99 6.51
N THR A 286 -11.32 4.45 7.28
CA THR A 286 -11.50 4.83 8.69
C THR A 286 -11.29 6.31 8.98
N HIS A 287 -10.79 7.12 8.03
CA HIS A 287 -10.49 8.55 8.26
C HIS A 287 -11.71 9.35 8.75
N ASP A 288 -12.88 9.10 8.14
CA ASP A 288 -14.12 9.83 8.47
C ASP A 288 -14.95 9.16 9.57
N ASP A 289 -14.88 7.83 9.68
CA ASP A 289 -15.61 7.03 10.66
C ASP A 289 -14.82 5.79 11.07
N ASN A 290 -14.33 5.80 12.32
CA ASN A 290 -13.59 4.71 12.93
C ASN A 290 -14.36 3.40 13.04
N ASN A 291 -15.70 3.43 13.08
CA ASN A 291 -16.50 2.22 13.21
C ASN A 291 -16.43 1.36 11.94
N LEU A 292 -16.14 1.97 10.79
CA LEU A 292 -15.97 1.26 9.53
C LEU A 292 -14.76 0.34 9.51
N ALA A 293 -13.88 0.39 10.51
CA ALA A 293 -12.82 -0.59 10.70
C ALA A 293 -13.36 -2.03 10.68
N SER A 294 -14.60 -2.27 11.11
CA SER A 294 -15.22 -3.60 11.06
C SER A 294 -15.42 -4.14 9.65
N ALA A 295 -15.58 -3.27 8.65
CA ALA A 295 -15.66 -3.70 7.25
C ALA A 295 -14.31 -4.23 6.74
N GLY A 296 -13.21 -3.90 7.42
CA GLY A 296 -11.87 -4.37 7.11
C GLY A 296 -11.47 -5.67 7.83
N ASP A 297 -12.20 -6.10 8.86
CA ASP A 297 -11.75 -7.21 9.74
C ASP A 297 -11.51 -8.50 8.95
N ASP A 298 -12.47 -8.95 8.14
CA ASP A 298 -12.29 -10.16 7.33
C ASP A 298 -11.25 -9.99 6.21
N LEU A 299 -11.06 -8.76 5.69
CA LEU A 299 -10.10 -8.47 4.63
C LEU A 299 -8.66 -8.52 5.14
N TYR A 300 -8.39 -7.96 6.33
CA TYR A 300 -7.07 -8.03 6.95
C TYR A 300 -6.79 -9.41 7.54
N LEU A 301 -7.79 -10.10 8.12
CA LEU A 301 -7.65 -11.49 8.51
C LEU A 301 -7.19 -12.36 7.32
N SER A 302 -7.90 -12.28 6.19
CA SER A 302 -7.56 -13.02 4.97
C SER A 302 -6.15 -12.69 4.49
N PHE A 303 -5.75 -11.42 4.55
CA PHE A 303 -4.40 -11.00 4.19
C PHE A 303 -3.32 -11.64 5.09
N PHE A 304 -3.48 -11.60 6.41
CA PHE A 304 -2.52 -12.22 7.33
C PHE A 304 -2.50 -13.75 7.23
N GLN A 305 -3.65 -14.38 6.97
CA GLN A 305 -3.72 -15.81 6.65
C GLN A 305 -2.91 -16.13 5.39
N GLN A 306 -3.09 -15.36 4.31
CA GLN A 306 -2.32 -15.54 3.09
C GLN A 306 -0.81 -15.34 3.28
N LEU A 307 -0.39 -14.35 4.08
CA LEU A 307 1.02 -14.16 4.43
C LEU A 307 1.59 -15.39 5.16
N LYS A 308 0.81 -15.99 6.06
CA LYS A 308 1.19 -17.22 6.77
C LYS A 308 1.25 -18.43 5.83
N ASP A 309 0.19 -18.65 5.04
CA ASP A 309 0.04 -19.82 4.17
C ASP A 309 1.09 -19.84 3.05
N LYS A 310 1.51 -18.66 2.57
CA LYS A 310 2.60 -18.50 1.59
C LYS A 310 3.99 -18.50 2.23
N ASN A 311 4.09 -18.76 3.53
CA ASN A 311 5.35 -18.77 4.29
C ASN A 311 6.14 -17.43 4.24
N ILE A 312 5.44 -16.31 4.04
CA ILE A 312 6.04 -14.97 3.99
C ILE A 312 6.50 -14.53 5.37
N ILE A 313 5.75 -14.91 6.41
CA ILE A 313 6.07 -14.59 7.80
C ILE A 313 7.42 -15.17 8.26
N ASN A 314 7.96 -16.18 7.58
CA ASN A 314 9.18 -16.86 8.01
C ASN A 314 10.47 -16.06 7.75
N ASN A 315 10.42 -15.00 6.93
CA ASN A 315 11.57 -14.11 6.71
C ASN A 315 11.17 -12.63 6.71
N THR A 316 10.01 -12.30 7.25
CA THR A 316 9.47 -10.92 7.25
C THR A 316 9.09 -10.50 8.66
N VAL A 317 9.59 -9.34 9.09
CA VAL A 317 9.03 -8.60 10.23
C VAL A 317 7.83 -7.81 9.75
N ILE A 318 6.66 -8.06 10.34
CA ILE A 318 5.44 -7.33 9.99
C ILE A 318 5.10 -6.37 11.13
N ILE A 319 4.84 -5.11 10.77
CA ILE A 319 4.40 -4.07 11.69
C ILE A 319 3.00 -3.65 11.25
N PHE A 320 2.00 -3.98 12.06
CA PHE A 320 0.62 -3.58 11.81
C PHE A 320 0.21 -2.53 12.82
N PHE A 321 -0.11 -1.32 12.36
CA PHE A 321 -0.17 -0.17 13.25
C PHE A 321 -1.24 0.84 12.88
N SER A 322 -1.46 1.78 13.79
CA SER A 322 -2.23 3.01 13.57
C SER A 322 -1.42 4.20 14.08
N ASP A 323 -1.75 5.39 13.61
CA ASP A 323 -1.04 6.65 13.87
C ASP A 323 -1.63 7.45 15.04
N HIS A 324 -2.95 7.40 15.19
CA HIS A 324 -3.71 8.01 16.28
C HIS A 324 -5.06 7.30 16.48
N GLY A 325 -5.80 7.64 17.53
CA GLY A 325 -7.20 7.22 17.67
C GLY A 325 -8.17 8.23 17.03
N GLN A 326 -9.46 8.12 17.35
CA GLN A 326 -10.51 8.99 16.81
C GLN A 326 -10.19 10.48 17.03
N ARG A 327 -10.32 11.30 15.98
CA ARG A 327 -10.01 12.74 16.02
C ARG A 327 -11.21 13.64 16.27
N TYR A 328 -12.39 13.22 15.83
CA TYR A 328 -13.61 14.03 15.84
C TYR A 328 -14.81 13.23 16.35
N GLY A 329 -15.86 13.93 16.78
CA GLY A 329 -17.12 13.33 17.21
C GLY A 329 -17.33 13.29 18.74
N PRO A 330 -18.55 13.00 19.21
CA PRO A 330 -18.92 13.12 20.63
C PRO A 330 -18.07 12.24 21.56
N THR A 331 -17.72 11.03 21.13
CA THR A 331 -16.88 10.10 21.90
C THR A 331 -15.54 10.75 22.28
N ARG A 332 -14.93 11.50 21.35
CA ARG A 332 -13.63 12.16 21.56
C ARG A 332 -13.64 13.20 22.69
N SER A 333 -14.79 13.79 22.99
CA SER A 333 -14.96 14.81 24.04
C SER A 333 -15.06 14.21 25.44
N THR A 334 -15.24 12.88 25.56
CA THR A 334 -15.24 12.19 26.85
C THR A 334 -13.82 11.92 27.34
N TYR A 335 -13.62 11.73 28.65
CA TYR A 335 -12.31 11.38 29.22
C TYR A 335 -11.71 10.12 28.56
N ASN A 336 -12.51 9.07 28.39
CA ASN A 336 -12.08 7.84 27.74
C ASN A 336 -11.71 8.07 26.27
N GLY A 337 -12.53 8.83 25.52
CA GLY A 337 -12.20 9.18 24.14
C GLY A 337 -10.93 10.03 24.01
N MET A 338 -10.63 10.87 25.00
CA MET A 338 -9.35 11.59 25.06
C MET A 338 -8.17 10.61 25.17
N ILE A 339 -8.28 9.57 25.98
CA ILE A 339 -7.24 8.54 26.13
C ILE A 339 -7.14 7.69 24.86
N GLU A 340 -8.27 7.18 24.35
CA GLU A 340 -8.31 6.38 23.12
C GLU A 340 -7.69 7.14 21.95
N SER A 341 -7.96 8.44 21.83
CA SER A 341 -7.41 9.27 20.76
C SER A 341 -5.87 9.37 20.74
N ARG A 342 -5.20 8.99 21.82
CA ARG A 342 -3.74 9.07 22.02
C ARG A 342 -3.06 7.71 22.02
N THR A 343 -3.82 6.61 22.02
CA THR A 343 -3.33 5.24 22.21
C THR A 343 -3.64 4.37 20.98
N PRO A 344 -3.02 4.66 19.81
CA PRO A 344 -3.16 3.80 18.65
C PRO A 344 -2.55 2.42 18.90
N TYR A 345 -3.02 1.41 18.18
CA TYR A 345 -2.46 0.07 18.27
C TYR A 345 -1.15 -0.05 17.49
N VAL A 346 -0.28 -0.96 17.94
CA VAL A 346 0.85 -1.47 17.18
C VAL A 346 1.00 -2.95 17.51
N PHE A 347 1.07 -3.79 16.48
CA PHE A 347 1.42 -5.20 16.54
C PHE A 347 2.74 -5.42 15.81
N LEU A 348 3.65 -6.13 16.45
CA LEU A 348 4.90 -6.59 15.86
C LEU A 348 4.82 -8.12 15.68
N VAL A 349 5.00 -8.60 14.46
CA VAL A 349 5.09 -10.02 14.14
C VAL A 349 6.50 -10.29 13.67
N PHE A 350 7.19 -11.20 14.36
CA PHE A 350 8.52 -11.66 13.99
C PHE A 350 8.45 -13.05 13.34
N PRO A 351 9.48 -13.47 12.59
CA PRO A 351 9.57 -14.83 12.13
C PRO A 351 9.42 -15.85 13.26
N PRO A 352 8.75 -17.01 13.05
CA PRO A 352 8.48 -17.97 14.13
C PRO A 352 9.74 -18.52 14.82
N TRP A 353 10.91 -18.43 14.16
CA TRP A 353 12.20 -18.83 14.69
C TRP A 353 12.93 -17.74 15.47
N PHE A 354 12.50 -16.48 15.38
CA PHE A 354 13.23 -15.32 15.89
C PHE A 354 13.48 -15.39 17.40
N HIS A 355 12.49 -15.80 18.19
CA HIS A 355 12.59 -15.88 19.65
C HIS A 355 13.41 -17.08 20.17
N ARG A 356 13.80 -18.00 19.30
CA ARG A 356 14.61 -19.18 19.66
C ARG A 356 16.11 -18.96 19.47
N LYS A 357 16.49 -17.82 18.88
CA LYS A 357 17.86 -17.33 18.76
C LYS A 357 18.05 -16.15 19.72
#